data_AF-A0AAU7MTG7-F1
#
_entry.id   AF-A0AAU7MTG7-F1
#
_cell.length_a   1.000
_cell.length_b   1.000
_cell.length_c   1.000
_cell.angle_alpha   90.00
_cell.angle_beta   90.00
_cell.angle_gamma   90.00
#
_symmetry.space_group_name_H-M   'P 1'
#
loop_
_entity.id
_entity.type
_entity.pdbx_description
1 polymer ?
#
loop_
_entity_poly.entity_id
_entity_poly.type
_entity_poly.pdbx_seq_one_letter_code
_entity_poly.pdbx_strand_id
1 'polypeptide(L)'
;MEHEQEQYPDSLKFWLGDILQFERFAAITNSYETLKSNGLDKVSDDKLRRLLSNYYENEVEQVSRAIIDVEYAFLNDWKPLLKELSIEDFKFRQYVIVNDPNIFDRSSVARNNLILNKDNYSGGTTRISQVIQSIDRILNRLSPELEK
;
A
#
# COMPACT_ATOMS: atom_id res chain seq x y z
N MET A 1 -40.72 22.76 2.59
CA MET A 1 -40.22 21.52 3.19
C MET A 1 -38.73 21.55 3.01
N GLU A 2 -38.03 21.93 4.07
CA GLU A 2 -36.56 21.90 4.11
C GLU A 2 -36.15 20.43 4.01
N HIS A 3 -35.40 20.08 2.97
CA HIS A 3 -34.73 18.80 2.92
C HIS A 3 -33.64 18.85 3.99
N GLU A 4 -33.83 18.14 5.10
CA GLU A 4 -32.73 17.76 5.97
C GLU A 4 -31.68 17.09 5.08
N GLN A 5 -30.55 17.77 4.87
CA GLN A 5 -29.35 17.12 4.37
C GLN A 5 -29.01 16.06 5.40
N GLU A 6 -29.29 14.79 5.07
CA GLU A 6 -28.77 13.66 5.83
C GLU A 6 -27.28 13.90 6.02
N GLN A 7 -26.92 14.09 7.30
CA GLN A 7 -25.61 14.53 7.72
C GLN A 7 -24.63 13.43 7.29
N TYR A 8 -23.91 13.67 6.20
CA TYR A 8 -22.79 12.84 5.80
C TYR A 8 -21.94 12.62 7.05
N PRO A 9 -21.62 11.37 7.44
CA PRO A 9 -20.66 11.16 8.51
C PRO A 9 -19.40 11.91 8.08
N ASP A 10 -18.97 12.93 8.84
CA ASP A 10 -18.01 13.96 8.40
C ASP A 10 -16.74 13.36 7.75
N SER A 11 -16.38 12.15 8.18
CA SER A 11 -15.19 11.43 7.75
C SER A 11 -15.38 10.38 6.65
N LEU A 12 -16.61 9.91 6.35
CA LEU A 12 -16.83 8.76 5.45
C LEU A 12 -16.20 8.98 4.08
N LYS A 13 -16.39 10.17 3.49
CA LYS A 13 -15.84 10.50 2.18
C LYS A 13 -14.32 10.39 2.13
N PHE A 14 -13.65 10.77 3.21
CA PHE A 14 -12.19 10.73 3.32
C PHE A 14 -11.71 9.30 3.54
N TRP A 15 -12.40 8.53 4.40
CA TRP A 15 -12.09 7.11 4.60
C TRP A 15 -12.25 6.29 3.33
N LEU A 16 -13.30 6.54 2.55
CA LEU A 16 -13.45 5.91 1.24
C LEU A 16 -12.32 6.32 0.29
N GLY A 17 -11.88 7.59 0.32
CA GLY A 17 -10.70 8.04 -0.42
C GLY A 17 -9.42 7.30 -0.04
N ASP A 18 -9.24 7.00 1.25
CA ASP A 18 -8.09 6.26 1.78
C ASP A 18 -8.12 4.76 1.42
N ILE A 19 -9.32 4.18 1.28
CA ILE A 19 -9.54 2.74 0.99
C ILE A 19 -9.68 2.48 -0.52
N LEU A 20 -9.89 3.51 -1.34
CA LEU A 20 -10.11 3.37 -2.78
C LEU A 20 -8.90 3.85 -3.58
N GLN A 21 -7.72 3.34 -3.22
CA GLN A 21 -6.46 3.71 -3.86
C GLN A 21 -5.51 2.53 -3.88
N PHE A 22 -4.57 2.50 -4.80
CA PHE A 22 -3.45 1.58 -4.71
C PHE A 22 -2.23 2.29 -5.28
N GLU A 23 -1.08 1.98 -4.70
CA GLU A 23 0.21 2.49 -5.14
C GLU A 23 0.98 1.38 -5.84
N ARG A 24 1.90 1.73 -6.72
CA ARG A 24 2.81 0.77 -7.34
C ARG A 24 4.20 0.93 -6.75
N PHE A 25 4.78 -0.18 -6.31
CA PHE A 25 6.16 -0.25 -5.87
C PHE A 25 6.95 -1.08 -6.86
N ALA A 26 8.04 -0.52 -7.37
CA ALA A 26 8.98 -1.23 -8.23
C ALA A 26 10.39 -1.00 -7.69
N ALA A 27 11.01 -2.07 -7.19
CA ALA A 27 12.40 -2.00 -6.74
C ALA A 27 13.36 -2.07 -7.94
N ILE A 28 14.43 -1.28 -7.89
CA ILE A 28 15.53 -1.37 -8.85
C ILE A 28 16.49 -2.46 -8.37
N THR A 29 16.44 -3.64 -8.99
CA THR A 29 17.22 -4.82 -8.56
C THR A 29 18.49 -5.05 -9.38
N ASN A 30 18.62 -4.45 -10.57
CA ASN A 30 19.73 -4.70 -11.51
C ASN A 30 21.12 -4.53 -10.89
N SER A 31 21.31 -3.50 -10.06
CA SER A 31 22.58 -3.26 -9.38
C SER A 31 22.90 -4.34 -8.33
N TYR A 32 21.88 -4.82 -7.62
CA TYR A 32 22.05 -5.93 -6.68
C TYR A 32 22.35 -7.24 -7.41
N GLU A 33 21.65 -7.54 -8.50
CA GLU A 33 21.93 -8.73 -9.31
C GLU A 33 23.34 -8.70 -9.93
N THR A 34 23.79 -7.51 -10.33
CA THR A 34 25.17 -7.30 -10.78
C THR A 34 26.17 -7.55 -9.65
N LEU A 35 25.93 -7.00 -8.45
CA LEU A 35 26.78 -7.23 -7.28
C LEU A 35 26.87 -8.71 -6.93
N LYS A 36 25.71 -9.39 -6.90
CA LYS A 36 25.58 -10.82 -6.63
C LYS A 36 26.37 -11.66 -7.63
N SER A 37 26.27 -11.34 -8.92
CA SER A 37 26.99 -12.04 -10.01
C SER A 37 28.50 -11.81 -9.96
N ASN A 38 28.95 -10.65 -9.49
CA ASN A 38 30.35 -10.28 -9.40
C ASN A 38 31.02 -10.67 -8.07
N GLY A 39 30.28 -11.31 -7.17
CA GLY A 39 30.74 -11.72 -5.85
C GLY A 39 30.25 -10.77 -4.76
N LEU A 40 29.18 -11.17 -4.06
CA LEU A 40 28.69 -10.45 -2.88
C LEU A 40 29.75 -10.41 -1.77
N ASP A 41 30.71 -11.33 -1.79
CA ASP A 41 31.85 -11.43 -0.90
C ASP A 41 32.79 -10.23 -0.96
N LYS A 42 32.75 -9.45 -2.05
CA LYS A 42 33.48 -8.18 -2.18
C LYS A 42 33.00 -7.10 -1.20
N VAL A 43 31.77 -7.22 -0.69
CA VAL A 43 31.32 -6.42 0.44
C VAL A 43 31.92 -7.01 1.70
N SER A 44 32.84 -6.29 2.32
CA SER A 44 33.61 -6.75 3.49
C SER A 44 32.79 -6.72 4.79
N ASP A 45 31.78 -5.86 4.90
CA ASP A 45 30.84 -5.86 6.02
C ASP A 45 29.80 -7.00 5.89
N ASP A 46 30.00 -8.07 6.66
CA ASP A 46 29.08 -9.22 6.79
C ASP A 46 27.63 -8.83 7.06
N LYS A 47 27.42 -7.81 7.89
CA LYS A 47 26.07 -7.37 8.26
C LYS A 47 25.45 -6.56 7.14
N LEU A 48 26.24 -5.75 6.42
CA LEU A 48 25.78 -5.09 5.19
C LEU A 48 25.37 -6.12 4.14
N ARG A 49 26.17 -7.17 3.93
CA ARG A 49 25.82 -8.29 3.04
C ARG A 49 24.46 -8.89 3.36
N ARG A 50 24.25 -9.27 4.63
CA ARG A 50 22.98 -9.87 5.09
C ARG A 50 21.79 -8.92 4.92
N LEU A 51 21.98 -7.63 5.19
CA LEU A 51 20.95 -6.62 5.01
C LEU A 51 20.57 -6.45 3.54
N LEU A 52 21.55 -6.35 2.65
CA LEU A 52 21.33 -6.29 1.20
C LEU A 52 20.57 -7.53 0.70
N SER A 53 21.01 -8.73 1.09
CA SER A 53 20.33 -9.96 0.70
C SER A 53 18.89 -10.03 1.20
N ASN A 54 18.65 -9.74 2.48
CA ASN A 54 17.28 -9.77 3.01
C ASN A 54 16.38 -8.71 2.35
N TYR A 55 16.89 -7.50 2.12
CA TYR A 55 16.11 -6.45 1.47
C TYR A 55 15.69 -6.86 0.04
N TYR A 56 16.66 -7.24 -0.80
CA TYR A 56 16.40 -7.52 -2.21
C TYR A 56 15.71 -8.87 -2.47
N GLU A 57 16.06 -9.91 -1.71
CA GLU A 57 15.55 -11.27 -1.95
C GLU A 57 14.25 -11.58 -1.20
N ASN A 58 13.85 -10.75 -0.24
CA ASN A 58 12.70 -11.03 0.61
C ASN A 58 11.79 -9.81 0.78
N GLU A 59 12.29 -8.72 1.38
CA GLU A 59 11.43 -7.59 1.76
C GLU A 59 10.79 -6.89 0.53
N VAL A 60 11.56 -6.72 -0.55
CA VAL A 60 11.06 -6.19 -1.83
C VAL A 60 9.90 -7.04 -2.39
N GLU A 61 10.04 -8.36 -2.36
CA GLU A 61 9.01 -9.27 -2.84
C GLU A 61 7.75 -9.20 -1.96
N GLN A 62 7.93 -9.18 -0.64
CA GLN A 62 6.80 -9.08 0.30
C GLN A 62 5.99 -7.80 0.12
N VAL A 63 6.66 -6.65 -0.09
CA VAL A 63 5.98 -5.38 -0.38
C VAL A 63 5.26 -5.44 -1.72
N SER A 64 5.90 -6.00 -2.75
CA SER A 64 5.27 -6.17 -4.06
C SER A 64 3.98 -7.00 -3.97
N ARG A 65 4.02 -8.14 -3.28
CA ARG A 65 2.83 -8.97 -3.03
C ARG A 65 1.74 -8.24 -2.26
N ALA A 66 2.12 -7.49 -1.21
CA ALA A 66 1.16 -6.71 -0.43
C ALA A 66 0.41 -5.67 -1.28
N ILE A 67 1.11 -5.04 -2.21
CA ILE A 67 0.52 -4.08 -3.13
C ILE A 67 -0.40 -4.78 -4.14
N ILE A 68 -0.01 -5.95 -4.64
CA ILE A 68 -0.84 -6.77 -5.52
C ILE A 68 -2.14 -7.17 -4.81
N ASP A 69 -2.11 -7.51 -3.52
CA ASP A 69 -3.31 -7.85 -2.75
C ASP A 69 -4.28 -6.66 -2.67
N VAL A 70 -3.75 -5.44 -2.50
CA VAL A 70 -4.55 -4.19 -2.49
C VAL A 70 -5.10 -3.86 -3.88
N GLU A 71 -4.28 -3.99 -4.94
CA GLU A 71 -4.72 -3.81 -6.32
C GLU A 71 -5.81 -4.83 -6.69
N TYR A 72 -5.66 -6.09 -6.26
CA TYR A 72 -6.63 -7.14 -6.47
C TYR A 72 -7.96 -6.81 -5.77
N ALA A 73 -7.93 -6.40 -4.50
CA ALA A 73 -9.12 -5.96 -3.78
C ALA A 73 -9.78 -4.75 -4.47
N PHE A 74 -8.99 -3.78 -4.93
CA PHE A 74 -9.51 -2.64 -5.67
C PHE A 74 -10.23 -3.08 -6.96
N LEU A 75 -9.61 -3.96 -7.75
CA LEU A 75 -10.14 -4.37 -9.05
C LEU A 75 -11.35 -5.31 -8.96
N ASN A 76 -11.37 -6.21 -7.98
CA ASN A 76 -12.37 -7.28 -7.89
C ASN A 76 -13.49 -6.96 -6.89
N ASP A 77 -13.22 -6.20 -5.84
CA ASP A 77 -14.22 -5.90 -4.82
C ASP A 77 -14.73 -4.47 -4.96
N TRP A 78 -13.84 -3.49 -4.99
CA TRP A 78 -14.22 -2.08 -4.95
C TRP A 78 -14.69 -1.53 -6.28
N LYS A 79 -13.98 -1.81 -7.38
CA LYS A 79 -14.33 -1.29 -8.71
C LYS A 79 -15.72 -1.73 -9.18
N PRO A 80 -16.16 -2.99 -8.99
CA PRO A 80 -17.54 -3.37 -9.28
C PRO A 80 -18.54 -2.63 -8.40
N LEU A 81 -18.29 -2.59 -7.08
CA LEU A 81 -19.14 -1.88 -6.13
C LEU A 81 -19.28 -0.39 -6.48
N LEU A 82 -18.19 0.30 -6.83
CA LEU A 82 -18.18 1.70 -7.22
C LEU A 82 -18.96 1.98 -8.51
N LYS A 83 -19.11 1.00 -9.41
CA LYS A 83 -19.96 1.13 -10.59
C LYS A 83 -21.44 1.00 -10.27
N GLU A 84 -21.78 0.29 -9.19
CA GLU A 84 -23.15 0.14 -8.69
C GLU A 84 -23.55 1.30 -7.77
N LEU A 85 -22.61 1.78 -6.95
CA LEU A 85 -22.79 2.97 -6.13
C LEU A 85 -22.93 4.19 -7.04
N SER A 86 -23.98 4.97 -6.84
CA SER A 86 -24.11 6.28 -7.48
C SER A 86 -23.11 7.24 -6.85
N ILE A 87 -21.98 7.47 -7.51
CA ILE A 87 -20.92 8.41 -7.09
C ILE A 87 -21.31 9.83 -7.55
N GLU A 88 -21.35 10.77 -6.61
CA GLU A 88 -21.62 12.19 -6.86
C GLU A 88 -20.35 12.95 -7.22
N ASP A 89 -19.25 12.70 -6.50
CA ASP A 89 -17.95 13.31 -6.76
C ASP A 89 -16.82 12.38 -6.31
N PHE A 90 -15.68 12.49 -6.98
CA PHE A 90 -14.53 11.64 -6.74
C PHE A 90 -13.22 12.38 -7.01
N LYS A 91 -12.33 12.32 -6.04
CA LYS A 91 -10.94 12.74 -6.21
C LYS A 91 -10.01 11.67 -5.67
N PHE A 92 -9.23 11.07 -6.58
CA PHE A 92 -8.31 9.98 -6.28
C PHE A 92 -7.41 10.31 -5.09
N ARG A 93 -7.34 9.40 -4.11
CA ARG A 93 -6.59 9.51 -2.84
C ARG A 93 -7.01 10.66 -1.93
N GLN A 94 -8.15 11.29 -2.17
CA GLN A 94 -8.62 12.41 -1.36
C GLN A 94 -10.03 12.17 -0.83
N TYR A 95 -10.98 11.89 -1.70
CA TYR A 95 -12.34 11.64 -1.26
C TYR A 95 -13.18 10.90 -2.30
N VAL A 96 -14.23 10.23 -1.82
CA VAL A 96 -15.32 9.70 -2.64
C VAL A 96 -16.65 10.12 -2.00
N ILE A 97 -17.53 10.74 -2.78
CA ILE A 97 -18.89 11.11 -2.35
C ILE A 97 -19.86 10.21 -3.10
N VAL A 98 -20.61 9.41 -2.35
CA VAL A 98 -21.74 8.61 -2.83
C VAL A 98 -23.07 9.28 -2.51
N ASN A 99 -24.09 9.00 -3.31
CA ASN A 99 -25.43 9.58 -3.14
C ASN A 99 -26.14 9.05 -1.88
N ASP A 100 -26.01 7.74 -1.60
CA ASP A 100 -26.59 7.09 -0.40
C ASP A 100 -25.46 6.60 0.54
N PRO A 101 -24.97 7.44 1.47
CA PRO A 101 -23.94 7.04 2.44
C PRO A 101 -24.44 5.98 3.45
N ASN A 102 -25.75 5.92 3.72
CA ASN A 102 -26.34 4.97 4.66
C ASN A 102 -26.20 3.51 4.20
N ILE A 103 -25.84 3.27 2.94
CA ILE A 103 -25.56 1.92 2.43
C ILE A 103 -24.44 1.22 3.21
N PHE A 104 -23.52 1.97 3.82
CA PHE A 104 -22.41 1.41 4.61
C PHE A 104 -22.81 1.04 6.04
N ASP A 105 -23.93 1.55 6.56
CA ASP A 105 -24.41 1.28 7.93
C ASP A 105 -25.42 0.14 8.01
N ARG A 106 -26.13 -0.14 6.91
CA ARG A 106 -27.07 -1.26 6.82
C ARG A 106 -26.42 -2.55 6.31
N SER A 107 -27.11 -3.67 6.48
CA SER A 107 -26.70 -4.94 5.87
C SER A 107 -26.69 -4.81 4.35
N SER A 108 -25.50 -4.72 3.76
CA SER A 108 -25.30 -4.50 2.33
C SER A 108 -23.98 -5.11 1.86
N VAL A 109 -23.84 -5.28 0.55
CA VAL A 109 -22.56 -5.65 -0.09
C VAL A 109 -21.49 -4.59 0.21
N ALA A 110 -21.87 -3.30 0.20
CA ALA A 110 -20.95 -2.20 0.49
C ALA A 110 -20.35 -2.27 1.91
N ARG A 111 -21.19 -2.53 2.91
CA ARG A 111 -20.76 -2.72 4.30
C ARG A 111 -19.85 -3.95 4.46
N ASN A 112 -20.22 -5.06 3.84
CA ASN A 112 -19.42 -6.28 3.91
C ASN A 112 -18.05 -6.09 3.27
N ASN A 113 -18.01 -5.43 2.11
CA ASN A 113 -16.76 -5.10 1.41
C ASN A 113 -15.85 -4.23 2.26
N LEU A 114 -16.40 -3.18 2.89
CA LEU A 114 -15.67 -2.32 3.82
C LEU A 114 -15.08 -3.11 4.99
N ILE A 115 -15.86 -3.98 5.63
CA ILE A 115 -15.41 -4.79 6.77
C ILE A 115 -14.30 -5.77 6.37
N LEU A 116 -14.39 -6.38 5.19
CA LEU A 116 -13.40 -7.35 4.71
C LEU A 116 -12.07 -6.68 4.33
N ASN A 117 -12.13 -5.47 3.75
CA ASN A 117 -10.96 -4.82 3.17
C ASN A 117 -10.27 -3.77 4.06
N LYS A 118 -10.90 -3.33 5.16
CA LYS A 118 -10.35 -2.27 6.03
C LYS A 118 -8.92 -2.54 6.54
N ASP A 119 -8.59 -3.79 6.85
CA ASP A 119 -7.31 -4.15 7.46
C ASP A 119 -6.23 -4.41 6.39
N ASN A 120 -6.63 -4.65 5.13
CA ASN A 120 -5.72 -4.97 4.02
C ASN A 120 -4.75 -3.81 3.74
N TYR A 121 -5.27 -2.57 3.76
CA TYR A 121 -4.48 -1.34 3.61
C TYR A 121 -3.44 -1.15 4.72
N SER A 122 -3.79 -1.48 5.97
CA SER A 122 -2.88 -1.34 7.10
C SER A 122 -1.67 -2.27 6.98
N GLY A 123 -1.88 -3.48 6.45
CA GLY A 123 -0.82 -4.46 6.20
C GLY A 123 0.18 -3.98 5.15
N GLY A 124 -0.30 -3.42 4.03
CA GLY A 124 0.56 -2.84 2.98
C GLY A 124 1.42 -1.70 3.51
N THR A 125 0.81 -0.73 4.20
CA THR A 125 1.51 0.43 4.77
C THR A 125 2.60 0.01 5.77
N THR A 126 2.29 -0.98 6.61
CA THR A 126 3.25 -1.51 7.59
C THR A 126 4.48 -2.12 6.90
N ARG A 127 4.27 -2.93 5.85
CA ARG A 127 5.37 -3.57 5.10
C ARG A 127 6.25 -2.53 4.38
N ILE A 128 5.65 -1.52 3.76
CA ILE A 128 6.40 -0.42 3.13
C ILE A 128 7.24 0.32 4.17
N SER A 129 6.68 0.61 5.34
CA SER A 129 7.40 1.28 6.43
C SER A 129 8.59 0.45 6.93
N GLN A 130 8.43 -0.86 7.05
CA GLN A 130 9.52 -1.78 7.41
C GLN A 130 10.64 -1.79 6.37
N VAL A 131 10.28 -1.79 5.08
CA VAL A 131 11.24 -1.69 3.97
C VAL A 131 12.03 -0.39 4.01
N ILE A 132 11.37 0.75 4.26
CA ILE A 132 12.05 2.05 4.40
C ILE A 132 13.08 1.99 5.54
N GLN A 133 12.71 1.42 6.68
CA GLN A 133 13.65 1.24 7.80
C GLN A 133 14.82 0.31 7.46
N SER A 134 14.62 -0.68 6.59
CA SER A 134 15.71 -1.54 6.09
C SER A 134 16.64 -0.79 5.15
N ILE A 135 16.11 0.07 4.27
CA ILE A 135 16.91 0.96 3.41
C ILE A 135 17.78 1.87 4.28
N ASP A 136 17.23 2.51 5.32
CA ASP A 136 18.00 3.37 6.23
C ASP A 136 19.14 2.59 6.90
N ARG A 137 18.88 1.36 7.34
CA ARG A 137 19.91 0.48 7.94
C ARG A 137 21.02 0.12 6.94
N ILE A 138 20.68 -0.09 5.67
CA ILE A 138 21.64 -0.34 4.59
C ILE A 138 22.48 0.91 4.33
N LEU A 139 21.87 2.07 4.13
CA LEU A 139 22.55 3.33 3.82
C LEU A 139 23.55 3.74 4.92
N ASN A 140 23.15 3.60 6.18
CA ASN A 140 24.01 3.88 7.33
C ASN A 140 25.27 2.99 7.38
N ARG A 141 25.22 1.79 6.79
CA ARG A 141 26.36 0.86 6.73
C ARG A 141 27.12 0.89 5.42
N LEU A 142 26.49 1.36 4.35
CA LEU A 142 27.13 1.50 3.05
C LEU A 142 28.17 2.62 3.07
N SER A 143 27.90 3.74 3.77
CA SER A 143 28.79 4.90 3.74
C SER A 143 30.24 4.58 4.17
N PRO A 144 30.48 3.88 5.31
CA PRO A 144 31.85 3.48 5.69
C PRO A 144 32.48 2.41 4.77
N GLU A 145 31.67 1.65 4.03
CA GLU A 145 32.17 0.62 3.11
C GLU A 145 32.72 1.23 1.81
N LEU A 146 32.16 2.36 1.38
CA LEU A 146 32.58 3.09 0.18
C LEU A 146 33.85 3.93 0.37
N GLU A 147 34.25 4.16 1.62
CA GLU A 147 35.45 4.95 1.97
C GLU A 147 36.72 4.09 2.12
N LYS A 148 36.62 2.77 1.88
CA LYS A 148 37.75 1.82 1.91
C LYS A 148 38.43 1.70 0.55
#